data_AF-A0A936PFI8-F1
#
_entry.id   AF-A0A936PFI8-F1
#
_cell.length_a   1.000
_cell.length_b   1.000
_cell.length_c   1.000
_cell.angle_alpha   90.00
_cell.angle_beta   90.00
_cell.angle_gamma   90.00
#
_symmetry.space_group_name_H-M   'P 1'
#
loop_
_entity.id
_entity.type
_entity.pdbx_description
1 polymer ?
#
loop_
_entity_poly.entity_id
_entity_poly.type
_entity_poly.pdbx_seq_one_letter_code
_entity_poly.pdbx_strand_id
1 'polypeptide(L)'
;MPTIDLTTPPDDLWQRMRNGFSMPDLDSPLVADRQAWYLNRPDLLKRIFERSRRYLHHIVEELEKRGMPTELALLPVVESSFNPLAYSSARALGMWQFIPATGKTYKLQQNAWFDQRRDIVASTGAALDYLQTIYEMHGDWHLALASYNWGENAVARAVAKNQAKGMPTDYRNLKMPVETAYYVPKLQAIKNIIAQPQLFGITLEPIPNKPYFATVERSENMDIALAARLAEIPVEEFIALNPAYSRPVMPTAANSPLVLPADKVQTFLANLQSHEAQDKPLSAWFTHKLKKGEKLDTVAKRHGLTLLRLKQLNGINAKTKVVPGFALLVPGKDAVGHEALAARLPQTPASPPRAVKAKKGKLTKGSVRAKIVTRVRKPTVAPKSR
;
A
#
# COMPACT_ATOMS: atom_id res chain seq x y z
N MET A 1 4.35 38.91 0.07
CA MET A 1 3.66 37.63 -0.15
C MET A 1 3.07 37.66 -1.55
N PRO A 2 3.57 36.88 -2.52
CA PRO A 2 2.89 36.77 -3.80
C PRO A 2 1.50 36.15 -3.57
N THR A 3 0.47 36.77 -4.16
CA THR A 3 -0.89 36.24 -4.18
C THR A 3 -0.91 34.91 -4.94
N ILE A 4 -1.26 33.83 -4.25
CA ILE A 4 -1.43 32.51 -4.86
C ILE A 4 -2.76 32.51 -5.60
N ASP A 5 -2.72 32.38 -6.92
CA ASP A 5 -3.91 32.13 -7.73
C ASP A 5 -4.35 30.67 -7.56
N LEU A 6 -5.46 30.46 -6.87
CA LEU A 6 -6.05 29.13 -6.64
C LEU A 6 -6.80 28.58 -7.85
N THR A 7 -6.97 29.37 -8.93
CA THR A 7 -7.69 28.94 -10.14
C THR A 7 -6.82 28.14 -11.10
N THR A 8 -5.49 28.23 -10.97
CA THR A 8 -4.54 27.46 -11.75
C THR A 8 -3.86 26.40 -10.87
N PRO A 9 -3.99 25.09 -11.18
CA PRO A 9 -3.27 24.06 -10.43
C PRO A 9 -1.76 24.29 -10.52
N PRO A 10 -1.02 24.27 -9.39
CA PRO A 10 0.42 24.52 -9.43
C PRO A 10 1.16 23.37 -10.11
N ASP A 11 2.29 23.66 -10.76
CA ASP A 11 3.13 22.64 -11.39
C ASP A 11 3.84 21.73 -10.37
N ASP A 12 4.08 22.24 -9.15
CA ASP A 12 4.67 21.51 -8.04
C ASP A 12 3.58 20.91 -7.13
N LEU A 13 3.62 19.58 -6.98
CA LEU A 13 2.69 18.84 -6.13
C LEU A 13 2.82 19.22 -4.65
N TRP A 14 4.00 19.62 -4.17
CA TRP A 14 4.12 20.10 -2.79
C TRP A 14 3.29 21.37 -2.58
N GLN A 15 3.24 22.25 -3.56
CA GLN A 15 2.40 23.44 -3.51
C GLN A 15 0.91 23.09 -3.57
N ARG A 16 0.49 22.16 -4.44
CA ARG A 16 -0.90 21.67 -4.49
C ARG A 16 -1.34 21.12 -3.14
N MET A 17 -0.50 20.30 -2.52
CA MET A 17 -0.76 19.73 -1.20
C MET A 17 -0.82 20.83 -0.13
N ARG A 18 0.11 21.79 -0.10
CA ARG A 18 0.04 22.93 0.84
C ARG A 18 -1.27 23.72 0.71
N ASN A 19 -1.77 23.92 -0.50
CA ASN A 19 -3.03 24.65 -0.73
C ASN A 19 -4.25 23.91 -0.15
N GLY A 20 -4.18 22.58 -0.03
CA GLY A 20 -5.24 21.75 0.53
C GLY A 20 -5.07 21.42 2.02
N PHE A 21 -4.14 22.07 2.73
CA PHE A 21 -4.01 21.90 4.17
C PHE A 21 -5.20 22.52 4.90
N SER A 22 -5.86 21.75 5.76
CA SER A 22 -7.08 22.22 6.42
C SER A 22 -7.37 21.62 7.80
N MET A 23 -6.52 20.72 8.30
CA MET A 23 -6.63 20.27 9.70
C MET A 23 -6.23 21.40 10.66
N PRO A 24 -6.94 21.56 11.80
CA PRO A 24 -6.50 22.43 12.88
C PRO A 24 -5.09 22.06 13.33
N ASP A 25 -4.22 23.04 13.50
CA ASP A 25 -2.85 22.76 13.96
C ASP A 25 -2.84 22.28 15.41
N LEU A 26 -2.09 21.21 15.66
CA LEU A 26 -1.80 20.75 17.01
C LEU A 26 -0.55 21.48 17.53
N ASP A 27 -0.72 22.41 18.45
CA ASP A 27 0.42 23.00 19.18
C ASP A 27 0.68 22.25 20.49
N SER A 28 1.81 21.55 20.58
CA SER A 28 2.23 20.85 21.79
C SER A 28 3.74 20.63 21.86
N PRO A 29 4.32 20.44 23.07
CA PRO A 29 5.73 20.08 23.21
C PRO A 29 6.13 18.80 22.46
N LEU A 30 5.19 17.87 22.27
CA LEU A 30 5.44 16.63 21.52
C LEU A 30 5.65 16.90 20.02
N VAL A 31 5.06 17.97 19.48
CA VAL A 31 5.26 18.38 18.08
C VAL A 31 6.67 18.92 17.90
N ALA A 32 7.10 19.81 18.80
CA ALA A 32 8.47 20.32 18.82
C ALA A 32 9.51 19.20 18.97
N ASP A 33 9.28 18.24 19.89
CA ASP A 33 10.11 17.03 20.04
C ASP A 33 10.23 16.26 18.71
N ARG A 34 9.11 16.02 18.02
CA ARG A 34 9.12 15.27 16.76
C ARG A 34 9.73 16.04 15.60
N GLN A 35 9.55 17.37 15.55
CA GLN A 35 10.26 18.21 14.59
C GLN A 35 11.78 18.06 14.79
N ALA A 36 12.29 18.27 16.00
CA ALA A 36 13.71 18.07 16.29
C ALA A 36 14.19 16.64 15.97
N TRP A 37 13.36 15.63 16.24
CA TRP A 37 13.69 14.24 15.93
C TRP A 37 13.88 13.98 14.42
N TYR A 38 13.02 14.57 13.58
CA TYR A 38 13.12 14.47 12.12
C TYR A 38 14.31 15.26 11.57
N LEU A 39 14.54 16.48 12.06
CA LEU A 39 15.65 17.33 11.62
C LEU A 39 17.01 16.71 11.93
N ASN A 40 17.13 16.01 13.05
CA ASN A 40 18.32 15.24 13.42
C ASN A 40 18.47 13.91 12.63
N ARG A 41 17.61 13.65 11.64
CA ARG A 41 17.63 12.45 10.80
C ARG A 41 17.45 12.80 9.31
N PRO A 42 18.37 13.58 8.72
CA PRO A 42 18.24 14.04 7.34
C PRO A 42 18.16 12.90 6.32
N ASP A 43 18.91 11.80 6.53
CA ASP A 43 18.84 10.62 5.64
C ASP A 43 17.47 9.94 5.66
N LEU A 44 16.80 9.94 6.82
CA LEU A 44 15.45 9.42 6.94
C LEU A 44 14.48 10.30 6.15
N LEU A 45 14.55 11.63 6.33
CA LEU A 45 13.71 12.59 5.60
C LEU A 45 13.91 12.48 4.09
N LYS A 46 15.18 12.47 3.63
CA LYS A 46 15.51 12.27 2.22
C LYS A 46 14.86 11.00 1.67
N ARG A 47 15.01 9.88 2.38
CA ARG A 47 14.42 8.60 1.96
C ARG A 47 12.88 8.62 1.98
N ILE A 48 12.26 9.30 2.93
CA ILE A 48 10.80 9.47 2.99
C ILE A 48 10.33 10.22 1.75
N PHE A 49 10.94 11.37 1.46
CA PHE A 49 10.56 12.21 0.32
C PHE A 49 10.81 11.50 -1.01
N GLU A 50 11.94 10.82 -1.17
CA GLU A 50 12.22 10.03 -2.38
C GLU A 50 11.22 8.89 -2.61
N ARG A 51 10.74 8.26 -1.55
CA ARG A 51 9.72 7.22 -1.66
C ARG A 51 8.34 7.81 -1.96
N SER A 52 8.00 8.96 -1.37
CA SER A 52 6.68 9.57 -1.55
C SER A 52 6.43 10.02 -2.99
N ARG A 53 7.48 10.40 -3.76
CA ARG A 53 7.37 10.83 -5.17
C ARG A 53 6.49 9.92 -6.04
N ARG A 54 6.52 8.61 -5.79
CA ARG A 54 5.76 7.60 -6.56
C ARG A 54 4.26 7.62 -6.29
N TYR A 55 3.86 7.97 -5.08
CA TYR A 55 2.50 7.72 -4.59
C TYR A 55 1.73 8.99 -4.26
N LEU A 56 2.44 10.08 -3.95
CA LEU A 56 1.85 11.28 -3.38
C LEU A 56 0.78 11.90 -4.28
N HIS A 57 1.00 11.95 -5.60
CA HIS A 57 0.00 12.49 -6.53
C HIS A 57 -1.33 11.74 -6.43
N HIS A 58 -1.27 10.40 -6.45
CA HIS A 58 -2.47 9.57 -6.35
C HIS A 58 -3.20 9.79 -5.04
N ILE A 59 -2.48 9.85 -3.91
CA ILE A 59 -3.09 10.03 -2.59
C ILE A 59 -3.73 11.41 -2.46
N VAL A 60 -3.04 12.47 -2.90
CA VAL A 60 -3.58 13.85 -2.89
C VAL A 60 -4.83 13.94 -3.76
N GLU A 61 -4.79 13.37 -4.96
CA GLU A 61 -5.95 13.36 -5.86
C GLU A 61 -7.16 12.62 -5.23
N GLU A 62 -6.92 11.51 -4.55
CA GLU A 62 -7.99 10.75 -3.88
C GLU A 62 -8.54 11.44 -2.62
N LEU A 63 -7.72 12.22 -1.91
CA LEU A 63 -8.15 13.06 -0.78
C LEU A 63 -9.02 14.22 -1.26
N GLU A 64 -8.59 14.93 -2.31
CA GLU A 64 -9.35 16.05 -2.90
C GLU A 64 -10.71 15.60 -3.42
N LYS A 65 -10.79 14.43 -4.09
CA LYS A 65 -12.07 13.84 -4.53
C LYS A 65 -13.05 13.60 -3.39
N ARG A 66 -12.54 13.39 -2.16
CA ARG A 66 -13.32 13.15 -0.94
C ARG A 66 -13.54 14.42 -0.11
N GLY A 67 -12.97 15.56 -0.52
CA GLY A 67 -12.98 16.78 0.28
C GLY A 67 -12.22 16.65 1.61
N MET A 68 -11.24 15.74 1.68
CA MET A 68 -10.46 15.49 2.88
C MET A 68 -9.20 16.38 2.93
N PRO A 69 -8.69 16.75 4.12
CA PRO A 69 -7.45 17.51 4.26
C PRO A 69 -6.27 16.79 3.59
N THR A 70 -5.52 17.51 2.76
CA THR A 70 -4.45 16.89 1.97
C THR A 70 -3.22 16.53 2.80
N GLU A 71 -3.03 17.09 4.00
CA GLU A 71 -1.97 16.67 4.91
C GLU A 71 -2.13 15.22 5.38
N LEU A 72 -3.32 14.62 5.25
CA LEU A 72 -3.50 13.18 5.46
C LEU A 72 -2.70 12.33 4.46
N ALA A 73 -2.27 12.90 3.33
CA ALA A 73 -1.35 12.25 2.41
C ALA A 73 0.01 11.95 3.04
N LEU A 74 0.33 12.57 4.18
CA LEU A 74 1.55 12.36 4.95
C LEU A 74 1.45 11.21 5.95
N LEU A 75 0.27 10.62 6.14
CA LEU A 75 0.09 9.50 7.07
C LEU A 75 1.02 8.31 6.79
N PRO A 76 1.28 7.91 5.52
CA PRO A 76 2.29 6.92 5.20
C PRO A 76 3.71 7.20 5.72
N VAL A 77 4.06 8.46 6.01
CA VAL A 77 5.34 8.81 6.63
C VAL A 77 5.44 8.18 8.01
N VAL A 78 4.38 8.33 8.81
CA VAL A 78 4.28 7.87 10.20
C VAL A 78 4.14 6.35 10.25
N GLU A 79 3.42 5.77 9.29
CA GLU A 79 3.15 4.34 9.24
C GLU A 79 4.33 3.49 8.74
N SER A 80 4.91 3.87 7.59
CA SER A 80 5.87 3.01 6.89
C SER A 80 7.05 3.75 6.29
N SER A 81 7.13 5.09 6.45
CA SER A 81 8.03 5.93 5.66
C SER A 81 7.85 5.71 4.15
N PHE A 82 6.58 5.66 3.70
CA PHE A 82 6.18 5.37 2.32
C PHE A 82 6.74 4.05 1.77
N ASN A 83 6.98 3.05 2.63
CA ASN A 83 7.48 1.75 2.19
C ASN A 83 6.33 0.79 1.86
N PRO A 84 6.07 0.48 0.57
CA PRO A 84 4.99 -0.42 0.18
C PRO A 84 5.24 -1.89 0.58
N LEU A 85 6.49 -2.23 0.91
CA LEU A 85 6.88 -3.58 1.34
C LEU A 85 6.91 -3.73 2.86
N ALA A 86 6.52 -2.70 3.62
CA ALA A 86 6.59 -2.70 5.08
C ALA A 86 5.79 -3.85 5.71
N TYR A 87 6.36 -4.41 6.77
CA TYR A 87 5.76 -5.46 7.59
C TYR A 87 6.13 -5.22 9.06
N SER A 88 5.12 -5.20 9.94
CA SER A 88 5.33 -5.01 11.37
C SER A 88 5.12 -6.31 12.18
N SER A 89 5.53 -6.27 13.45
CA SER A 89 5.26 -7.33 14.44
C SER A 89 3.75 -7.59 14.63
N ALA A 90 2.92 -6.55 14.54
CA ALA A 90 1.47 -6.65 14.57
C ALA A 90 0.86 -7.21 13.27
N ARG A 91 1.71 -7.62 12.32
CA ARG A 91 1.35 -8.11 10.98
C ARG A 91 0.64 -7.06 10.12
N ALA A 92 0.86 -5.79 10.43
CA ALA A 92 0.48 -4.70 9.56
C ALA A 92 1.31 -4.76 8.27
N LEU A 93 0.68 -4.45 7.14
CA LEU A 93 1.29 -4.54 5.82
C LEU A 93 1.15 -3.27 5.02
N GLY A 94 2.16 -3.03 4.20
CA GLY A 94 2.11 -2.02 3.16
C GLY A 94 2.30 -0.60 3.66
N MET A 95 2.11 0.33 2.74
CA MET A 95 2.32 1.75 2.96
C MET A 95 1.45 2.32 4.09
N TRP A 96 0.21 1.84 4.17
CA TRP A 96 -0.80 2.24 5.15
C TRP A 96 -0.85 1.37 6.42
N GLN A 97 0.03 0.36 6.54
CA GLN A 97 0.12 -0.53 7.69
C GLN A 97 -1.23 -1.15 8.11
N PHE A 98 -1.98 -1.70 7.14
CA PHE A 98 -3.21 -2.41 7.47
C PHE A 98 -2.94 -3.71 8.23
N ILE A 99 -3.51 -3.85 9.42
CA ILE A 99 -3.60 -5.15 10.10
C ILE A 99 -4.60 -6.08 9.38
N PRO A 100 -4.50 -7.41 9.51
CA PRO A 100 -5.32 -8.34 8.72
C PRO A 100 -6.84 -8.15 8.91
N ALA A 101 -7.27 -7.88 10.15
CA ALA A 101 -8.68 -7.73 10.48
C ALA A 101 -9.29 -6.49 9.80
N THR A 102 -8.66 -5.32 9.99
CA THR A 102 -9.08 -4.07 9.37
C THR A 102 -9.07 -4.17 7.85
N GLY A 103 -8.03 -4.76 7.25
CA GLY A 103 -8.00 -4.95 5.80
C GLY A 103 -9.19 -5.76 5.28
N LYS A 104 -9.66 -6.78 6.01
CA LYS A 104 -10.87 -7.54 5.63
C LYS A 104 -12.15 -6.71 5.77
N THR A 105 -12.27 -5.89 6.83
CA THR A 105 -13.39 -4.96 7.00
C THR A 105 -13.52 -4.04 5.79
N TYR A 106 -12.38 -3.51 5.29
CA TYR A 106 -12.31 -2.68 4.09
C TYR A 106 -12.10 -3.48 2.79
N LYS A 107 -12.54 -4.75 2.78
CA LYS A 107 -12.63 -5.62 1.59
C LYS A 107 -11.31 -5.84 0.84
N LEU A 108 -10.17 -5.62 1.47
CA LEU A 108 -8.85 -5.97 0.94
C LEU A 108 -8.68 -7.48 0.98
N GLN A 109 -8.55 -8.08 -0.20
CA GLN A 109 -8.34 -9.51 -0.38
C GLN A 109 -6.95 -9.93 0.11
N GLN A 110 -6.88 -11.07 0.79
CA GLN A 110 -5.66 -11.57 1.42
C GLN A 110 -5.54 -13.08 1.20
N ASN A 111 -4.50 -13.54 0.52
CA ASN A 111 -4.16 -14.95 0.39
C ASN A 111 -2.65 -15.16 0.20
N ALA A 112 -2.24 -16.40 -0.07
CA ALA A 112 -0.83 -16.77 -0.17
C ALA A 112 -0.10 -16.20 -1.41
N TRP A 113 -0.85 -15.82 -2.45
CA TRP A 113 -0.30 -15.29 -3.70
C TRP A 113 -0.24 -13.77 -3.68
N PHE A 114 -1.29 -13.14 -3.17
CA PHE A 114 -1.41 -11.69 -3.12
C PHE A 114 -2.09 -11.20 -1.84
N ASP A 115 -1.71 -10.00 -1.39
CA ASP A 115 -2.30 -9.31 -0.25
C ASP A 115 -2.55 -7.84 -0.60
N GLN A 116 -3.82 -7.47 -0.80
CA GLN A 116 -4.23 -6.13 -1.22
C GLN A 116 -3.96 -5.06 -0.15
N ARG A 117 -3.54 -5.43 1.07
CA ARG A 117 -3.04 -4.45 2.05
C ARG A 117 -1.75 -3.77 1.61
N ARG A 118 -1.00 -4.38 0.70
CA ARG A 118 0.17 -3.77 0.06
C ARG A 118 -0.19 -3.03 -1.23
N ASP A 119 -1.25 -3.43 -1.92
CA ASP A 119 -1.69 -2.86 -3.20
C ASP A 119 -1.87 -1.34 -3.10
N ILE A 120 -1.15 -0.57 -3.92
CA ILE A 120 -1.09 0.89 -3.79
C ILE A 120 -2.46 1.53 -3.97
N VAL A 121 -3.23 1.10 -4.97
CA VAL A 121 -4.52 1.71 -5.31
C VAL A 121 -5.60 1.23 -4.35
N ALA A 122 -5.70 -0.09 -4.14
CA ALA A 122 -6.73 -0.67 -3.30
C ALA A 122 -6.54 -0.27 -1.82
N SER A 123 -5.30 -0.30 -1.31
CA SER A 123 -5.04 0.08 0.08
C SER A 123 -5.18 1.58 0.31
N THR A 124 -4.88 2.44 -0.68
CA THR A 124 -5.14 3.89 -0.56
C THR A 124 -6.63 4.16 -0.46
N GLY A 125 -7.44 3.60 -1.37
CA GLY A 125 -8.90 3.72 -1.27
C GLY A 125 -9.43 3.25 0.08
N ALA A 126 -9.03 2.06 0.52
CA ALA A 126 -9.44 1.50 1.82
C ALA A 126 -8.98 2.36 3.02
N ALA A 127 -7.78 2.93 2.99
CA ALA A 127 -7.27 3.76 4.08
C ALA A 127 -8.05 5.07 4.19
N LEU A 128 -8.35 5.70 3.06
CA LEU A 128 -9.15 6.92 3.03
C LEU A 128 -10.60 6.68 3.44
N ASP A 129 -11.20 5.57 3.00
CA ASP A 129 -12.54 5.16 3.46
C ASP A 129 -12.56 4.90 4.98
N TYR A 130 -11.48 4.31 5.53
CA TYR A 130 -11.34 4.13 6.96
C TYR A 130 -11.21 5.47 7.70
N LEU A 131 -10.32 6.36 7.24
CA LEU A 131 -10.14 7.70 7.81
C LEU A 131 -11.42 8.51 7.79
N GLN A 132 -12.20 8.44 6.71
CA GLN A 132 -13.51 9.07 6.60
C GLN A 132 -14.49 8.51 7.63
N THR A 133 -14.59 7.19 7.73
CA THR A 133 -15.47 6.53 8.71
C THR A 133 -15.14 6.98 10.13
N ILE A 134 -13.87 6.99 10.52
CA ILE A 134 -13.48 7.36 11.88
C ILE A 134 -13.56 8.87 12.14
N TYR A 135 -13.43 9.70 11.11
CA TYR A 135 -13.76 11.12 11.21
C TYR A 135 -15.25 11.33 11.46
N GLU A 136 -16.14 10.63 10.74
CA GLU A 136 -17.59 10.74 10.94
C GLU A 136 -18.03 10.36 12.36
N MET A 137 -17.32 9.44 13.03
CA MET A 137 -17.61 9.10 14.43
C MET A 137 -17.22 10.21 15.44
N HIS A 138 -16.21 11.01 15.12
CA HIS A 138 -15.59 11.93 16.09
C HIS A 138 -15.80 13.41 15.76
N GLY A 139 -16.01 13.75 14.49
CA GLY A 139 -16.02 15.13 14.00
C GLY A 139 -14.68 15.86 14.12
N ASP A 140 -13.60 15.14 14.47
CA ASP A 140 -12.29 15.70 14.79
C ASP A 140 -11.17 14.83 14.20
N TRP A 141 -10.27 15.46 13.43
CA TRP A 141 -9.19 14.74 12.75
C TRP A 141 -8.12 14.22 13.71
N HIS A 142 -7.89 14.86 14.86
CA HIS A 142 -6.91 14.38 15.83
C HIS A 142 -7.39 13.10 16.52
N LEU A 143 -8.69 13.03 16.87
CA LEU A 143 -9.33 11.82 17.38
C LEU A 143 -9.44 10.74 16.30
N ALA A 144 -9.75 11.10 15.05
CA ALA A 144 -9.73 10.18 13.91
C ALA A 144 -8.36 9.51 13.76
N LEU A 145 -7.28 10.29 13.74
CA LEU A 145 -5.92 9.78 13.65
C LEU A 145 -5.52 8.94 14.88
N ALA A 146 -5.94 9.33 16.08
CA ALA A 146 -5.77 8.49 17.27
C ALA A 146 -6.49 7.14 17.12
N SER A 147 -7.70 7.13 16.56
CA SER A 147 -8.49 5.93 16.30
C SER A 147 -7.86 5.04 15.23
N TYR A 148 -7.20 5.60 14.22
CA TYR A 148 -6.46 4.83 13.23
C TYR A 148 -5.34 4.00 13.87
N ASN A 149 -4.60 4.60 14.82
CA ASN A 149 -3.47 3.94 15.50
C ASN A 149 -3.90 3.03 16.66
N TRP A 150 -4.82 3.50 17.52
CA TRP A 150 -5.19 2.83 18.77
C TRP A 150 -6.48 2.00 18.68
N GLY A 151 -7.25 2.20 17.60
CA GLY A 151 -8.56 1.61 17.39
C GLY A 151 -9.70 2.48 17.90
N GLU A 152 -10.72 2.64 17.05
CA GLU A 152 -11.95 3.41 17.28
C GLU A 152 -12.61 3.17 18.64
N ASN A 153 -12.75 1.89 19.03
CA ASN A 153 -13.40 1.54 20.29
C ASN A 153 -12.57 1.96 21.51
N ALA A 154 -11.24 2.03 21.40
CA ALA A 154 -10.38 2.45 22.51
C ALA A 154 -10.49 3.97 22.73
N VAL A 155 -10.46 4.74 21.63
CA VAL A 155 -10.67 6.19 21.67
C VAL A 155 -12.07 6.52 22.15
N ALA A 156 -13.11 5.86 21.63
CA ALA A 156 -14.49 6.07 22.07
C ALA A 156 -14.66 5.83 23.59
N ARG A 157 -14.03 4.80 24.15
CA ARG A 157 -14.04 4.56 25.60
C ARG A 157 -13.28 5.65 26.37
N ALA A 158 -12.16 6.14 25.85
CA ALA A 158 -11.41 7.22 26.48
C ALA A 158 -12.22 8.53 26.50
N VAL A 159 -12.88 8.87 25.38
CA VAL A 159 -13.80 10.00 25.26
C VAL A 159 -14.95 9.88 26.25
N ALA A 160 -15.67 8.76 26.26
CA ALA A 160 -16.80 8.55 27.16
C ALA A 160 -16.39 8.63 28.64
N LYS A 161 -15.18 8.17 28.98
CA LYS A 161 -14.63 8.27 30.33
C LYS A 161 -14.36 9.72 30.76
N ASN A 162 -13.82 10.56 29.88
CA ASN A 162 -13.61 11.97 30.18
C ASN A 162 -14.95 12.71 30.26
N GLN A 163 -15.87 12.43 29.35
CA GLN A 163 -17.22 13.01 29.33
C GLN A 163 -17.99 12.69 30.62
N ALA A 164 -17.96 11.45 31.10
CA ALA A 164 -18.59 11.04 32.36
C ALA A 164 -18.00 11.77 33.60
N LYS A 165 -16.80 12.36 33.47
CA LYS A 165 -16.13 13.15 34.50
C LYS A 165 -16.24 14.66 34.28
N GLY A 166 -16.98 15.11 33.24
CA GLY A 166 -17.03 16.52 32.86
C GLY A 166 -15.67 17.08 32.40
N MET A 167 -14.74 16.23 31.98
CA MET A 167 -13.42 16.64 31.49
C MET A 167 -13.43 16.83 29.97
N PRO A 168 -12.53 17.65 29.41
CA PRO A 168 -12.40 17.80 27.96
C PRO A 168 -12.14 16.46 27.25
N THR A 169 -12.71 16.30 26.06
CA THR A 169 -12.70 15.06 25.29
C THR A 169 -11.81 15.13 24.04
N ASP A 170 -11.11 16.25 23.83
CA ASP A 170 -10.18 16.42 22.72
C ASP A 170 -8.90 15.61 22.91
N TYR A 171 -8.17 15.43 21.82
CA TYR A 171 -6.95 14.64 21.75
C TYR A 171 -5.94 14.95 22.87
N ARG A 172 -5.77 16.22 23.26
CA ARG A 172 -4.74 16.61 24.25
C ARG A 172 -5.09 16.16 25.67
N ASN A 173 -6.39 15.96 25.93
CA ASN A 173 -6.90 15.66 27.26
C ASN A 173 -7.25 14.17 27.46
N LEU A 174 -7.19 13.35 26.39
CA LEU A 174 -7.40 11.91 26.50
C LEU A 174 -6.18 11.19 27.05
N LYS A 175 -6.41 10.31 28.04
CA LYS A 175 -5.38 9.37 28.50
C LYS A 175 -5.20 8.25 27.48
N MET A 176 -4.10 8.30 26.73
CA MET A 176 -3.79 7.38 25.64
C MET A 176 -2.44 6.67 25.86
N PRO A 177 -2.18 5.53 25.18
CA PRO A 177 -0.84 4.96 25.11
C PRO A 177 0.16 5.96 24.53
N VAL A 178 1.42 5.86 24.94
CA VAL A 178 2.49 6.79 24.50
C VAL A 178 2.60 6.80 22.97
N GLU A 179 2.54 5.65 22.32
CA GLU A 179 2.61 5.56 20.85
C GLU A 179 1.53 6.44 20.17
N THR A 180 0.29 6.33 20.63
CA THR A 180 -0.87 7.07 20.13
C THR A 180 -0.79 8.56 20.47
N ALA A 181 -0.30 8.91 21.66
CA ALA A 181 -0.07 10.29 22.08
C ALA A 181 1.00 11.01 21.22
N TYR A 182 1.91 10.26 20.60
CA TYR A 182 2.88 10.78 19.64
C TYR A 182 2.42 10.70 18.19
N TYR A 183 1.29 10.05 17.90
CA TYR A 183 0.87 9.75 16.54
C TYR A 183 0.52 11.02 15.73
N VAL A 184 -0.36 11.86 16.25
CA VAL A 184 -0.70 13.16 15.64
C VAL A 184 0.51 14.11 15.65
N PRO A 185 1.28 14.24 16.76
CA PRO A 185 2.49 15.05 16.75
C PRO A 185 3.53 14.71 15.67
N LYS A 186 3.71 13.42 15.34
CA LYS A 186 4.61 13.01 14.24
C LYS A 186 4.13 13.56 12.89
N LEU A 187 2.84 13.47 12.62
CA LEU A 187 2.26 13.97 11.37
C LEU A 187 2.33 15.50 11.31
N GLN A 188 1.94 16.19 12.37
CA GLN A 188 2.03 17.65 12.46
C GLN A 188 3.48 18.14 12.27
N ALA A 189 4.47 17.45 12.85
CA ALA A 189 5.88 17.82 12.68
C ALA A 189 6.32 17.77 11.21
N ILE A 190 5.93 16.73 10.47
CA ILE A 190 6.22 16.63 9.03
C ILE A 190 5.42 17.66 8.21
N LYS A 191 4.15 17.89 8.57
CA LYS A 191 3.34 18.96 7.98
C LYS A 191 4.04 20.31 8.12
N ASN A 192 4.53 20.67 9.31
CA ASN A 192 5.25 21.92 9.56
C ASN A 192 6.50 22.04 8.69
N ILE A 193 7.30 20.97 8.60
CA ILE A 193 8.50 20.92 7.74
C ILE A 193 8.13 21.15 6.28
N ILE A 194 7.07 20.54 5.76
CA ILE A 194 6.68 20.67 4.35
C ILE A 194 5.98 22.01 4.06
N ALA A 195 5.25 22.54 5.04
CA ALA A 195 4.61 23.84 4.94
C ALA A 195 5.65 24.96 4.78
N GLN A 196 6.74 24.90 5.55
CA GLN A 196 7.74 25.97 5.63
C GLN A 196 9.18 25.40 5.65
N PRO A 197 9.62 24.67 4.61
CA PRO A 197 10.88 23.92 4.65
C PRO A 197 12.11 24.81 4.82
N GLN A 198 12.05 26.07 4.35
CA GLN A 198 13.11 27.05 4.49
C GLN A 198 13.38 27.43 5.95
N LEU A 199 12.34 27.47 6.81
CA LEU A 199 12.52 27.74 8.25
C LEU A 199 13.32 26.64 8.96
N PHE A 200 13.38 25.45 8.36
CA PHE A 200 14.08 24.29 8.88
C PHE A 200 15.40 24.00 8.14
N GLY A 201 15.83 24.87 7.22
CA GLY A 201 17.01 24.64 6.39
C GLY A 201 16.87 23.44 5.44
N ILE A 202 15.64 23.05 5.10
CA ILE A 202 15.35 21.93 4.20
C ILE A 202 15.04 22.46 2.81
N THR A 203 15.60 21.81 1.79
CA THR A 203 15.20 22.00 0.39
C THR A 203 14.37 20.80 -0.04
N LEU A 204 13.11 21.03 -0.43
CA LEU A 204 12.27 20.00 -1.02
C LEU A 204 12.47 20.01 -2.53
N GLU A 205 12.92 18.88 -3.08
CA GLU A 205 12.93 18.72 -4.53
C GLU A 205 11.48 18.75 -5.07
N PRO A 206 11.20 19.56 -6.11
CA PRO A 206 9.87 19.61 -6.70
C PRO A 206 9.40 18.24 -7.15
N ILE A 207 8.09 18.00 -6.99
CA ILE A 207 7.43 16.82 -7.54
C ILE A 207 6.48 17.31 -8.64
N PRO A 208 6.63 16.87 -9.90
CA PRO A 208 5.69 17.23 -10.95
C PRO A 208 4.26 16.91 -10.55
N ASN A 209 3.35 17.88 -10.66
CA ASN A 209 1.93 17.70 -10.39
C ASN A 209 1.21 16.95 -11.53
N LYS A 210 1.62 15.70 -11.74
CA LYS A 210 1.02 14.76 -12.69
C LYS A 210 1.07 13.34 -12.13
N PRO A 211 0.19 12.43 -12.59
CA PRO A 211 0.23 11.03 -12.17
C PRO A 211 1.59 10.40 -12.44
N TYR A 212 2.18 9.77 -11.41
CA TYR A 212 3.42 8.99 -11.57
C TYR A 212 3.15 7.68 -12.30
N PHE A 213 2.02 7.04 -12.00
CA PHE A 213 1.65 5.73 -12.52
C PHE A 213 0.25 5.73 -13.13
N ALA A 214 -0.03 4.69 -13.90
CA ALA A 214 -1.35 4.33 -14.40
C ALA A 214 -1.58 2.82 -14.27
N THR A 215 -2.83 2.40 -14.39
CA THR A 215 -3.25 1.00 -14.24
C THR A 215 -3.50 0.33 -15.59
N VAL A 216 -3.04 -0.92 -15.74
CA VAL A 216 -3.25 -1.75 -16.94
C VAL A 216 -3.88 -3.08 -16.54
N GLU A 217 -5.02 -3.40 -17.16
CA GLU A 217 -5.69 -4.69 -16.96
C GLU A 217 -4.95 -5.84 -17.60
N ARG A 218 -5.12 -7.05 -17.06
CA ARG A 218 -4.53 -8.28 -17.61
C ARG A 218 -5.56 -9.39 -17.77
N SER A 219 -5.49 -10.10 -18.89
CA SER A 219 -6.31 -11.28 -19.18
C SER A 219 -5.66 -12.60 -18.73
N GLU A 220 -4.35 -12.62 -18.52
CA GLU A 220 -3.58 -13.84 -18.26
C GLU A 220 -2.57 -13.72 -17.11
N ASN A 221 -2.17 -14.89 -16.58
CA ASN A 221 -1.14 -14.97 -15.56
C ASN A 221 0.18 -14.49 -16.16
N MET A 222 0.92 -13.68 -15.40
CA MET A 222 2.13 -13.03 -15.92
C MET A 222 3.24 -13.01 -14.88
N ASP A 223 4.47 -13.24 -15.32
CA ASP A 223 5.64 -13.14 -14.45
C ASP A 223 5.97 -11.68 -14.13
N ILE A 224 6.32 -11.40 -12.87
CA ILE A 224 6.77 -10.07 -12.43
C ILE A 224 7.99 -9.61 -13.23
N ALA A 225 8.96 -10.50 -13.43
CA ALA A 225 10.17 -10.17 -14.20
C ALA A 225 9.87 -9.95 -15.69
N LEU A 226 8.89 -10.64 -16.26
CA LEU A 226 8.47 -10.39 -17.64
C LEU A 226 7.78 -9.03 -17.75
N ALA A 227 6.84 -8.74 -16.84
CA ALA A 227 6.11 -7.48 -16.86
C ALA A 227 7.04 -6.26 -16.74
N ALA A 228 8.03 -6.33 -15.82
CA ALA A 228 9.05 -5.29 -15.68
C ALA A 228 9.88 -5.11 -16.96
N ARG A 229 10.25 -6.23 -17.63
CA ARG A 229 11.01 -6.21 -18.89
C ARG A 229 10.20 -5.61 -20.04
N LEU A 230 8.93 -6.01 -20.19
CA LEU A 230 8.03 -5.47 -21.22
C LEU A 230 7.81 -3.97 -21.01
N ALA A 231 7.75 -3.50 -19.77
CA ALA A 231 7.65 -2.09 -19.44
C ALA A 231 8.98 -1.33 -19.52
N GLU A 232 10.11 -2.02 -19.73
CA GLU A 232 11.46 -1.45 -19.73
C GLU A 232 11.78 -0.67 -18.45
N ILE A 233 11.46 -1.26 -17.29
CA ILE A 233 11.76 -0.71 -15.96
C ILE A 233 12.52 -1.71 -15.09
N PRO A 234 13.28 -1.24 -14.10
CA PRO A 234 13.86 -2.09 -13.08
C PRO A 234 12.77 -2.91 -12.35
N VAL A 235 13.08 -4.16 -12.03
CA VAL A 235 12.12 -5.04 -11.35
C VAL A 235 11.77 -4.54 -9.95
N GLU A 236 12.68 -3.82 -9.30
CA GLU A 236 12.46 -3.17 -8.01
C GLU A 236 11.41 -2.07 -8.11
N GLU A 237 11.42 -1.30 -9.20
CA GLU A 237 10.42 -0.28 -9.46
C GLU A 237 9.06 -0.92 -9.71
N PHE A 238 9.02 -1.98 -10.53
CA PHE A 238 7.80 -2.74 -10.74
C PHE A 238 7.24 -3.32 -9.43
N ILE A 239 8.09 -3.90 -8.57
CA ILE A 239 7.67 -4.44 -7.25
C ILE A 239 7.20 -3.32 -6.32
N ALA A 240 7.84 -2.13 -6.35
CA ALA A 240 7.42 -1.00 -5.53
C ALA A 240 6.00 -0.53 -5.91
N LEU A 241 5.64 -0.57 -7.19
CA LEU A 241 4.30 -0.24 -7.69
C LEU A 241 3.30 -1.40 -7.54
N ASN A 242 3.77 -2.66 -7.58
CA ASN A 242 2.95 -3.88 -7.48
C ASN A 242 3.30 -4.75 -6.27
N PRO A 243 3.36 -4.20 -5.05
CA PRO A 243 3.86 -4.88 -3.85
C PRO A 243 2.89 -5.94 -3.30
N ALA A 244 1.69 -6.04 -3.85
CA ALA A 244 0.66 -6.99 -3.44
C ALA A 244 1.10 -8.44 -3.66
N TYR A 245 1.90 -8.71 -4.71
CA TYR A 245 2.28 -10.04 -5.12
C TYR A 245 3.49 -10.56 -4.33
N SER A 246 3.30 -11.67 -3.61
CA SER A 246 4.37 -12.32 -2.80
C SER A 246 4.99 -13.52 -3.53
N ARG A 247 4.69 -13.67 -4.82
CA ARG A 247 5.09 -14.78 -5.69
C ARG A 247 5.57 -14.21 -7.02
N PRO A 248 6.47 -14.91 -7.73
CA PRO A 248 7.04 -14.43 -8.99
C PRO A 248 6.02 -14.36 -10.13
N VAL A 249 4.86 -15.01 -9.97
CA VAL A 249 3.74 -15.01 -10.91
C VAL A 249 2.59 -14.20 -10.33
N MET A 250 2.01 -13.34 -11.17
CA MET A 250 0.81 -12.57 -10.87
C MET A 250 -0.42 -13.26 -11.46
N PRO A 251 -1.24 -13.93 -10.64
CA PRO A 251 -2.43 -14.60 -11.14
C PRO A 251 -3.52 -13.59 -11.55
N THR A 252 -4.35 -13.93 -12.54
CA THR A 252 -5.52 -13.11 -12.95
C THR A 252 -6.62 -13.10 -11.91
N ALA A 253 -6.76 -14.18 -11.14
CA ALA A 253 -7.71 -14.30 -10.05
C ALA A 253 -7.55 -13.23 -8.96
N ALA A 254 -6.43 -12.50 -8.96
CA ALA A 254 -6.21 -11.39 -8.04
C ALA A 254 -7.10 -10.16 -8.30
N ASN A 255 -7.71 -10.06 -9.49
CA ASN A 255 -8.55 -8.93 -9.91
C ASN A 255 -7.97 -7.56 -9.52
N SER A 256 -6.64 -7.45 -9.59
CA SER A 256 -5.87 -6.22 -9.34
C SER A 256 -5.13 -5.90 -10.63
N PRO A 257 -5.30 -4.66 -11.16
CA PRO A 257 -4.61 -4.23 -12.36
C PRO A 257 -3.10 -4.08 -12.08
N LEU A 258 -2.29 -4.14 -13.13
CA LEU A 258 -0.89 -3.75 -13.03
C LEU A 258 -0.78 -2.25 -12.83
N VAL A 259 0.13 -1.84 -11.95
CA VAL A 259 0.50 -0.44 -11.76
C VAL A 259 1.86 -0.21 -12.42
N LEU A 260 1.92 0.67 -13.41
CA LEU A 260 3.12 0.97 -14.19
C LEU A 260 3.39 2.48 -14.19
N PRO A 261 4.64 2.95 -14.31
CA PRO A 261 4.92 4.35 -14.57
C PRO A 261 4.12 4.82 -15.78
N ALA A 262 3.49 5.99 -15.68
CA ALA A 262 2.50 6.46 -16.64
C ALA A 262 3.09 6.61 -18.06
N ASP A 263 4.37 6.98 -18.14
CA ASP A 263 5.16 7.10 -19.37
C ASP A 263 5.59 5.75 -19.96
N LYS A 264 5.52 4.66 -19.21
CA LYS A 264 5.90 3.30 -19.64
C LYS A 264 4.74 2.43 -20.08
N VAL A 265 3.50 2.90 -19.92
CA VAL A 265 2.31 2.12 -20.31
C VAL A 265 2.30 1.79 -21.80
N GLN A 266 2.61 2.74 -22.67
CA GLN A 266 2.59 2.49 -24.12
C GLN A 266 3.69 1.52 -24.55
N THR A 267 4.89 1.66 -23.98
CA THR A 267 6.00 0.71 -24.18
C THR A 267 5.58 -0.71 -23.75
N PHE A 268 4.98 -0.84 -22.56
CA PHE A 268 4.50 -2.13 -22.07
C PHE A 268 3.48 -2.76 -23.03
N LEU A 269 2.48 -2.00 -23.49
CA LEU A 269 1.45 -2.52 -24.39
C LEU A 269 2.00 -2.94 -25.75
N ALA A 270 2.89 -2.14 -26.34
CA ALA A 270 3.54 -2.47 -27.61
C ALA A 270 4.42 -3.74 -27.50
N ASN A 271 5.21 -3.82 -26.43
CA ASN A 271 6.07 -4.98 -26.18
C ASN A 271 5.25 -6.23 -25.85
N LEU A 272 4.14 -6.10 -25.11
CA LEU A 272 3.22 -7.20 -24.83
C LEU A 272 2.60 -7.72 -26.13
N GLN A 273 2.09 -6.83 -26.98
CA GLN A 273 1.52 -7.22 -28.28
C GLN A 273 2.55 -7.94 -29.15
N SER A 274 3.80 -7.44 -29.21
CA SER A 274 4.86 -8.12 -29.95
C SER A 274 5.23 -9.48 -29.35
N HIS A 275 5.18 -9.63 -28.03
CA HIS A 275 5.49 -10.89 -27.34
C HIS A 275 4.39 -11.93 -27.60
N GLU A 276 3.12 -11.52 -27.56
CA GLU A 276 1.95 -12.33 -27.89
C GLU A 276 1.94 -12.74 -29.36
N ALA A 277 2.29 -11.83 -30.28
CA ALA A 277 2.40 -12.14 -31.71
C ALA A 277 3.48 -13.21 -32.03
N GLN A 278 4.43 -13.42 -31.12
CA GLN A 278 5.46 -14.45 -31.23
C GLN A 278 5.07 -15.76 -30.50
N ASP A 279 3.82 -15.87 -30.02
CA ASP A 279 3.29 -17.01 -29.27
C ASP A 279 4.15 -17.40 -28.04
N LYS A 280 4.79 -16.39 -27.43
CA LYS A 280 5.63 -16.59 -26.26
C LYS A 280 4.77 -16.58 -24.99
N PRO A 281 4.99 -17.53 -24.05
CA PRO A 281 4.22 -17.58 -22.83
C PRO A 281 4.47 -16.34 -21.94
N LEU A 282 3.44 -15.88 -21.23
CA LEU A 282 3.55 -14.78 -20.26
C LEU A 282 4.05 -15.22 -18.88
N SER A 283 4.10 -16.54 -18.64
CA SER A 283 4.61 -17.15 -17.43
C SER A 283 5.54 -18.31 -17.76
N ALA A 284 6.78 -18.24 -17.28
CA ALA A 284 7.73 -19.34 -17.36
C ALA A 284 7.70 -20.23 -16.10
N TRP A 285 6.76 -20.01 -15.20
CA TRP A 285 6.58 -20.79 -13.98
C TRP A 285 5.44 -21.79 -14.10
N PHE A 286 5.60 -22.94 -13.45
CA PHE A 286 4.60 -24.00 -13.47
C PHE A 286 4.43 -24.68 -12.13
N THR A 287 3.36 -25.47 -12.04
CA THR A 287 3.05 -26.29 -10.89
C THR A 287 3.62 -27.69 -11.07
N HIS A 288 4.62 -28.04 -10.25
CA HIS A 288 5.10 -29.41 -10.08
C HIS A 288 4.32 -30.10 -8.96
N LYS A 289 3.57 -31.16 -9.27
CA LYS A 289 2.92 -31.98 -8.25
C LYS A 289 3.92 -33.00 -7.71
N LEU A 290 4.19 -32.94 -6.40
CA LEU A 290 5.14 -33.83 -5.75
C LEU A 290 4.71 -35.30 -5.90
N LYS A 291 5.59 -36.15 -6.44
CA LYS A 291 5.30 -37.58 -6.62
C LYS A 291 5.56 -38.39 -5.34
N LYS A 292 4.99 -39.60 -5.25
CA LYS A 292 5.27 -40.51 -4.12
C LYS A 292 6.77 -40.84 -4.08
N GLY A 293 7.39 -40.63 -2.92
CA GLY A 293 8.83 -40.86 -2.71
C GLY A 293 9.76 -39.74 -3.22
N GLU A 294 9.22 -38.71 -3.88
CA GLU A 294 10.02 -37.58 -4.36
C GLU A 294 10.37 -36.62 -3.21
N LYS A 295 11.66 -36.28 -3.09
CA LYS A 295 12.14 -35.36 -2.05
C LYS A 295 12.20 -33.92 -2.56
N LEU A 296 11.90 -32.97 -1.68
CA LEU A 296 11.94 -31.54 -2.01
C LEU A 296 13.32 -31.07 -2.47
N ASP A 297 14.41 -31.62 -1.93
CA ASP A 297 15.77 -31.25 -2.34
C ASP A 297 16.03 -31.65 -3.80
N THR A 298 15.48 -32.79 -4.23
CA THR A 298 15.65 -33.31 -5.59
C THR A 298 14.84 -32.49 -6.58
N VAL A 299 13.61 -32.11 -6.21
CA VAL A 299 12.79 -31.17 -6.99
C VAL A 299 13.48 -29.83 -7.11
N ALA A 300 13.98 -29.26 -5.99
CA ALA A 300 14.65 -27.97 -5.99
C ALA A 300 15.84 -27.97 -6.96
N LYS A 301 16.74 -28.96 -6.85
CA LYS A 301 17.90 -29.10 -7.74
C LYS A 301 17.52 -29.23 -9.21
N ARG A 302 16.47 -30.01 -9.53
CA ARG A 302 15.97 -30.18 -10.91
C ARG A 302 15.56 -28.84 -11.54
N HIS A 303 15.05 -27.92 -10.74
CA HIS A 303 14.60 -26.60 -11.17
C HIS A 303 15.61 -25.47 -10.85
N GLY A 304 16.87 -25.81 -10.55
CA GLY A 304 17.91 -24.81 -10.29
C GLY A 304 17.71 -24.00 -9.00
N LEU A 305 16.95 -24.52 -8.03
CA LEU A 305 16.68 -23.88 -6.74
C LEU A 305 17.43 -24.56 -5.60
N THR A 306 17.79 -23.80 -4.57
CA THR A 306 18.13 -24.37 -3.26
C THR A 306 16.88 -24.87 -2.54
N LEU A 307 17.01 -25.83 -1.62
CA LEU A 307 15.89 -26.33 -0.83
C LEU A 307 15.22 -25.21 -0.02
N LEU A 308 16.03 -24.34 0.59
CA LEU A 308 15.55 -23.17 1.32
C LEU A 308 14.68 -22.30 0.40
N ARG A 309 15.14 -22.09 -0.82
CA ARG A 309 14.45 -21.24 -1.79
C ARG A 309 13.14 -21.82 -2.27
N LEU A 310 13.12 -23.10 -2.62
CA LEU A 310 11.88 -23.81 -2.98
C LEU A 310 10.85 -23.70 -1.83
N LYS A 311 11.29 -23.88 -0.59
CA LYS A 311 10.42 -23.74 0.59
C LYS A 311 9.87 -22.33 0.75
N GLN A 312 10.70 -21.30 0.64
CA GLN A 312 10.28 -19.89 0.73
C GLN A 312 9.25 -19.53 -0.35
N LEU A 313 9.54 -19.86 -1.62
CA LEU A 313 8.65 -19.61 -2.77
C LEU A 313 7.29 -20.28 -2.61
N ASN A 314 7.23 -21.40 -1.91
CA ASN A 314 6.01 -22.18 -1.71
C ASN A 314 5.39 -21.98 -0.32
N GLY A 315 5.93 -21.10 0.52
CA GLY A 315 5.44 -20.87 1.88
C GLY A 315 5.53 -22.11 2.79
N ILE A 316 6.46 -23.03 2.50
CA ILE A 316 6.69 -24.25 3.29
C ILE A 316 7.49 -23.88 4.53
N ASN A 317 6.89 -24.06 5.69
CA ASN A 317 7.53 -23.89 7.00
C ASN A 317 7.51 -25.21 7.79
N ALA A 318 8.03 -25.19 9.01
CA ALA A 318 8.11 -26.38 9.87
C ALA A 318 6.76 -27.07 10.15
N LYS A 319 5.65 -26.34 10.03
CA LYS A 319 4.28 -26.85 10.24
C LYS A 319 3.59 -27.28 8.95
N THR A 320 4.18 -27.01 7.78
CA THR A 320 3.57 -27.33 6.49
C THR A 320 3.67 -28.84 6.24
N LYS A 321 2.52 -29.51 6.15
CA LYS A 321 2.46 -30.92 5.79
C LYS A 321 2.68 -31.09 4.28
N VAL A 322 3.87 -31.53 3.90
CA VAL A 322 4.23 -31.82 2.50
C VAL A 322 4.03 -33.31 2.24
N VAL A 323 3.13 -33.64 1.33
CA VAL A 323 2.73 -35.02 0.99
C VAL A 323 2.70 -35.21 -0.52
N PRO A 324 2.67 -36.45 -1.04
CA PRO A 324 2.43 -36.68 -2.45
C PRO A 324 1.16 -35.95 -2.92
N GLY A 325 1.25 -35.29 -4.08
CA GLY A 325 0.22 -34.41 -4.62
C GLY A 325 0.36 -32.94 -4.22
N PHE A 326 1.27 -32.58 -3.30
CA PHE A 326 1.54 -31.18 -2.95
C PHE A 326 2.00 -30.41 -4.19
N ALA A 327 1.30 -29.30 -4.49
CA ALA A 327 1.60 -28.44 -5.63
C ALA A 327 2.74 -27.47 -5.29
N LEU A 328 3.84 -27.58 -6.02
CA LEU A 328 5.01 -26.72 -5.90
C LEU A 328 5.12 -25.80 -7.11
N LEU A 329 5.14 -24.49 -6.86
CA LEU A 329 5.54 -23.50 -7.84
C LEU A 329 7.05 -23.61 -8.07
N VAL A 330 7.44 -23.86 -9.32
CA VAL A 330 8.84 -24.02 -9.74
C VAL A 330 9.10 -23.29 -11.06
N PRO A 331 10.32 -22.78 -11.28
CA PRO A 331 10.70 -22.12 -12.52
C PRO A 331 10.91 -23.15 -13.64
N GLY A 332 10.56 -22.74 -14.86
CA GLY A 332 10.97 -23.38 -16.09
C GLY A 332 12.30 -22.87 -16.61
N LYS A 333 12.71 -23.42 -17.75
CA LYS A 333 13.99 -23.09 -18.39
C LYS A 333 14.08 -21.61 -18.75
N ASP A 334 12.97 -21.01 -19.13
CA ASP A 334 12.90 -19.61 -19.57
C ASP A 334 12.63 -18.61 -18.43
N ALA A 335 12.52 -19.09 -17.18
CA ALA A 335 12.31 -18.24 -16.01
C ALA A 335 13.62 -17.56 -15.56
N VAL A 336 14.20 -16.72 -16.41
CA VAL A 336 15.49 -16.07 -16.16
C VAL A 336 15.40 -15.09 -14.97
N GLY A 337 16.43 -15.05 -14.13
CA GLY A 337 16.53 -14.11 -13.00
C GLY A 337 15.62 -14.42 -11.81
N HIS A 338 14.99 -15.60 -11.78
CA HIS A 338 14.07 -16.03 -10.71
C HIS A 338 14.70 -16.01 -9.31
N GLU A 339 16.00 -16.30 -9.21
CA GLU A 339 16.70 -16.33 -7.93
C GLU A 339 16.84 -14.93 -7.33
N ALA A 340 17.25 -13.93 -8.11
CA ALA A 340 17.33 -12.54 -7.68
C ALA A 340 15.95 -11.95 -7.38
N LEU A 341 14.95 -12.28 -8.20
CA LEU A 341 13.57 -11.79 -8.04
C LEU A 341 13.00 -12.14 -6.67
N ALA A 342 13.06 -13.39 -6.26
CA ALA A 342 12.38 -13.80 -5.05
C ALA A 342 13.04 -13.29 -3.74
N ALA A 343 14.21 -12.64 -3.82
CA ALA A 343 14.86 -11.99 -2.67
C ALA A 343 14.26 -10.58 -2.47
N ARG A 344 13.68 -10.04 -3.54
CA ARG A 344 13.05 -8.71 -3.61
C ARG A 344 11.55 -8.79 -3.40
N LEU A 345 10.95 -9.96 -3.63
CA LEU A 345 9.52 -10.16 -3.42
C LEU A 345 9.13 -10.00 -1.94
N PRO A 346 7.96 -9.37 -1.68
CA PRO A 346 7.40 -9.31 -0.35
C PRO A 346 7.25 -10.71 0.24
N GLN A 347 7.63 -10.89 1.51
CA GLN A 347 7.37 -12.16 2.18
C GLN A 347 5.86 -12.32 2.45
N THR A 348 5.33 -13.50 2.15
CA THR A 348 3.99 -13.90 2.60
C THR A 348 4.04 -14.10 4.12
N PRO A 349 3.22 -13.42 4.92
CA PRO A 349 3.16 -13.68 6.36
C PRO A 349 2.83 -15.16 6.61
N ALA A 350 3.53 -15.80 7.56
CA ALA A 350 3.30 -17.19 7.91
C ALA A 350 1.89 -17.37 8.51
N SER A 351 0.98 -17.87 7.67
CA SER A 351 -0.43 -18.22 7.90
C SER A 351 -1.40 -17.09 8.34
N PRO A 352 -2.64 -17.09 7.80
CA PRO A 352 -3.70 -16.14 8.14
C PRO A 352 -4.14 -16.26 9.61
N PRO A 353 -4.75 -15.22 10.21
CA PRO A 353 -5.25 -15.29 11.57
C PRO A 353 -6.22 -16.46 11.75
N ARG A 354 -6.05 -17.19 12.85
CA ARG A 354 -7.02 -18.16 13.35
C ARG A 354 -8.36 -17.42 13.45
N ALA A 355 -9.41 -17.96 12.82
CA ALA A 355 -10.75 -17.42 13.01
C ALA A 355 -11.06 -17.40 14.52
N VAL A 356 -11.35 -16.22 15.07
CA VAL A 356 -12.11 -16.16 16.31
C VAL A 356 -13.43 -16.83 15.98
N LYS A 357 -13.82 -17.85 16.76
CA LYS A 357 -15.09 -18.57 16.55
C LYS A 357 -16.21 -17.54 16.48
N ALA A 358 -16.78 -17.34 15.30
CA ALA A 358 -18.01 -16.58 15.15
C ALA A 358 -19.10 -17.29 15.96
N LYS A 359 -19.75 -16.58 16.89
CA LYS A 359 -21.03 -17.01 17.43
C LYS A 359 -22.01 -17.12 16.26
N LYS A 360 -22.70 -18.27 16.17
CA LYS A 360 -23.68 -18.58 15.13
C LYS A 360 -24.76 -17.51 15.07
N GLY A 361 -24.73 -16.67 14.03
CA GLY A 361 -25.85 -15.83 13.60
C GLY A 361 -26.35 -16.31 12.24
N LYS A 362 -27.66 -16.57 12.13
CA LYS A 362 -28.33 -17.05 10.91
C LYS A 362 -28.22 -16.00 9.79
N LEU A 363 -27.89 -16.47 8.57
CA LEU A 363 -27.96 -15.68 7.33
C LEU A 363 -29.14 -16.13 6.48
N THR A 364 -29.98 -15.18 6.10
CA THR A 364 -31.02 -15.29 5.08
C THR A 364 -30.43 -15.08 3.67
N LYS A 365 -30.98 -15.81 2.68
CA LYS A 365 -30.51 -15.86 1.29
C LYS A 365 -31.10 -14.72 0.45
N GLY A 366 -30.29 -14.14 -0.43
CA GLY A 366 -30.73 -13.34 -1.58
C GLY A 366 -29.61 -13.22 -2.61
N SER A 367 -29.83 -13.76 -3.81
CA SER A 367 -28.86 -13.78 -4.92
C SER A 367 -29.18 -12.69 -5.95
N VAL A 368 -28.16 -12.01 -6.49
CA VAL A 368 -28.23 -11.42 -7.84
C VAL A 368 -26.85 -11.53 -8.52
N ARG A 369 -26.85 -12.09 -9.74
CA ARG A 369 -25.71 -12.13 -10.67
C ARG A 369 -25.66 -10.85 -11.50
N ALA A 370 -24.47 -10.30 -11.77
CA ALA A 370 -24.26 -9.30 -12.82
C ALA A 370 -23.01 -9.63 -13.65
N LYS A 371 -23.16 -9.48 -14.98
CA LYS A 371 -22.16 -9.72 -16.04
C LYS A 371 -21.10 -8.61 -16.07
N ILE A 372 -19.85 -8.96 -16.41
CA ILE A 372 -18.70 -8.04 -16.50
C ILE A 372 -18.46 -7.63 -17.96
N VAL A 373 -18.23 -6.33 -18.18
CA VAL A 373 -17.78 -5.72 -19.44
C VAL A 373 -16.41 -5.09 -19.18
N THR A 374 -15.43 -5.39 -20.04
CA THR A 374 -14.05 -4.89 -20.00
C THR A 374 -14.02 -3.39 -20.30
N ARG A 375 -13.36 -2.57 -19.46
CA ARG A 375 -13.26 -1.11 -19.66
C ARG A 375 -11.90 -0.58 -19.23
N VAL A 376 -11.18 0.02 -20.16
CA VAL A 376 -10.01 0.86 -19.88
C VAL A 376 -10.50 2.17 -19.25
N ARG A 377 -10.06 2.50 -18.03
CA ARG A 377 -10.31 3.81 -17.43
C ARG A 377 -9.11 4.73 -17.69
N LYS A 378 -9.28 5.70 -18.59
CA LYS A 378 -8.40 6.87 -18.67
C LYS A 378 -8.84 7.91 -17.63
N PRO A 379 -7.92 8.67 -17.03
CA PRO A 379 -8.29 9.79 -16.17
C PRO A 379 -9.03 10.86 -16.97
N THR A 380 -10.20 11.27 -16.48
CA THR A 380 -11.00 12.36 -17.03
C THR A 380 -10.30 13.70 -16.82
N VAL A 381 -9.94 14.37 -17.91
CA VAL A 381 -9.51 15.77 -17.92
C VAL A 381 -10.76 16.64 -17.73
N ALA A 382 -10.73 17.55 -16.75
CA ALA A 382 -11.80 18.50 -16.51
C ALA A 382 -12.02 19.42 -17.74
N PRO A 383 -13.27 19.76 -18.10
CA PRO A 383 -13.51 20.70 -19.19
C PRO A 383 -13.07 22.11 -18.79
N LYS A 384 -12.33 22.77 -19.67
CA LYS A 384 -12.08 24.22 -19.58
C LYS A 384 -13.42 24.95 -19.74
N SER A 385 -13.86 25.63 -18.69
CA SER A 385 -14.92 26.64 -18.78
C SER A 385 -14.37 27.84 -19.58
N ARG A 386 -15.12 28.22 -20.62
CA ARG A 386 -14.94 29.48 -21.35
C ARG A 386 -15.46 30.66 -20.56
#